data_AF-A0A969VS58-F1
#
_entry.id   AF-A0A969VS58-F1
#
_cell.length_a   1.000
_cell.length_b   1.000
_cell.length_c   1.000
_cell.angle_alpha   90.00
_cell.angle_beta   90.00
_cell.angle_gamma   90.00
#
_symmetry.space_group_name_H-M   'P 1'
#
loop_
_entity.id
_entity.type
_entity.pdbx_description
1 polymer ?
#
loop_
_entity_poly.entity_id
_entity_poly.type
_entity_poly.pdbx_seq_one_letter_code
_entity_poly.pdbx_strand_id
1 'polypeptide(L)' 'PELRLRVDKYRILFIEDRENQVYVVTAINSRGDVYK' A
#
# COMPACT_ATOMS: atom_id res chain seq x y z
N PRO A 1 -3.35 -3.18 11.70
CA PRO A 1 -2.25 -2.25 11.38
C PRO A 1 -1.99 -2.23 9.86
N GLU A 2 -2.18 -1.08 9.20
CA GLU A 2 -1.93 -0.96 7.75
C GLU A 2 -0.44 -0.70 7.49
N LEU A 3 0.16 -1.51 6.62
CA LEU A 3 1.57 -1.45 6.23
C LEU A 3 1.74 -0.59 4.98
N ARG A 4 2.94 -0.01 4.83
CA ARG A 4 3.24 0.95 3.77
C ARG A 4 4.54 0.60 3.07
N LEU A 5 4.48 0.38 1.76
CA LEU A 5 5.63 0.14 0.90
C LEU A 5 5.85 1.32 -0.05
N ARG A 6 7.09 1.79 -0.12
CA ARG A 6 7.51 2.85 -1.07
C ARG A 6 8.15 2.20 -2.28
N VAL A 7 7.54 2.42 -3.46
CA VAL A 7 8.04 1.92 -4.74
C VAL A 7 8.22 3.11 -5.67
N ASP A 8 9.45 3.62 -5.76
CA ASP A 8 9.81 4.82 -6.53
C ASP A 8 8.89 6.03 -6.24
N LYS A 9 7.97 6.34 -7.16
CA LYS A 9 6.98 7.44 -7.09
C LYS A 9 5.65 7.02 -6.49
N TYR A 10 5.46 5.76 -6.12
CA TYR A 10 4.21 5.23 -5.59
C TYR A 10 4.33 4.87 -4.10
N ARG A 11 3.19 4.93 -3.43
CA ARG A 11 2.97 4.39 -2.09
C ARG A 11 1.89 3.34 -2.18
N ILE A 12 2.22 2.13 -1.75
CA ILE A 12 1.31 1.00 -1.68
C ILE A 12 0.92 0.83 -0.21
N LEU A 13 -0.38 0.87 0.05
CA LEU A 13 -0.99 0.51 1.33
C LEU A 13 -1.44 -0.94 1.24
N PHE A 14 -1.13 -1.72 2.26
CA PHE A 14 -1.50 -3.13 2.29
C PHE A 14 -1.64 -3.65 3.71
N ILE A 15 -2.34 -4.78 3.83
CA ILE A 15 -2.53 -5.50 5.08
C ILE A 15 -1.96 -6.91 4.91
N GLU A 16 -1.24 -7.38 5.92
CA GLU A 16 -0.78 -8.77 6.00
C GLU A 16 -1.89 -9.62 6.61
N ASP A 17 -2.39 -10.60 5.87
CA ASP A 17 -3.23 -11.67 6.38
C ASP A 17 -2.35 -12.89 6.66
N ARG A 18 -2.03 -13.09 7.94
CA ARG A 18 -1.14 -14.16 8.39
C ARG A 18 -1.78 -15.54 8.37
N GLU A 19 -3.11 -15.62 8.45
CA GLU A 19 -3.81 -16.90 8.45
C GLU A 19 -3.80 -17.50 7.05
N ASN A 20 -4.06 -16.67 6.06
CA ASN A 20 -4.07 -17.08 4.66
C ASN A 20 -2.71 -16.92 3.97
N GLN A 21 -1.69 -16.39 4.67
CA GLN A 21 -0.35 -16.10 4.14
C GLN A 21 -0.35 -15.22 2.89
N VAL A 22 -1.25 -14.24 2.86
CA VAL A 22 -1.40 -13.31 1.73
C VAL A 22 -1.22 -11.86 2.17
N TYR A 23 -0.85 -11.02 1.21
CA TYR A 23 -0.83 -9.58 1.39
C TYR A 23 -1.94 -8.96 0.53
N VAL A 24 -2.84 -8.22 1.16
CA VAL A 24 -3.96 -7.58 0.49
C VAL A 24 -3.63 -6.11 0.28
N VAL A 25 -3.52 -5.69 -0.98
CA VAL A 25 -3.29 -4.28 -1.35
C VAL A 25 -4.60 -3.51 -1.22
N THR A 26 -4.61 -2.48 -0.39
CA THR A 26 -5.80 -1.64 -0.14
C THR A 26 -5.81 -0.39 -1.00
N ALA A 27 -4.64 0.19 -1.27
CA ALA A 27 -4.52 1.36 -2.15
C ALA A 27 -3.16 1.45 -2.82
N ILE A 28 -3.14 2.03 -4.02
CA ILE A 28 -1.92 2.41 -4.73
C ILE A 28 -2.04 3.89 -5.06
N ASN A 29 -1.27 4.71 -4.36
CA ASN A 29 -1.30 6.16 -4.52
C ASN A 29 -0.01 6.64 -5.18
N SER A 30 -0.14 7.47 -6.21
CA SER A 30 1.00 8.23 -6.73
C SER A 30 1.38 9.32 -5.72
N ARG A 31 2.67 9.55 -5.53
CA ARG A 31 3.19 10.55 -4.58
C ARG A 31 2.78 11.99 -4.94
N GLY A 32 2.39 12.22 -6.19
CA GLY A 32 1.91 13.52 -6.69
C GLY A 32 0.39 13.72 -6.64
N ASP A 33 -0.38 12.70 -6.28
CA ASP A 33 -1.86 12.72 -6.39
C ASP A 33 -2.57 13.24 -5.13
N VAL A 34 -1.80 13.70 -4.14
CA VAL A 34 -2.33 14.23 -2.87
C VAL A 34 -2.69 15.72 -2.97
N TYR A 35 -2.34 16.40 -4.06
CA TYR A 35 -2.55 17.85 -4.24
C TYR A 35 -3.10 18.21 -5.64
N LYS A 36 -4.20 17.58 -6.06
CA LYS A 36 -5.02 18.07 -7.19
C LYS A 36 -6.45 18.30 -6.76
#